data_AF-A0A1B8RP62-F1
#
_entry.id   AF-A0A1B8RP62-F1
#
_cell.length_a   1.000
_cell.length_b   1.000
_cell.length_c   1.000
_cell.angle_alpha   90.00
_cell.angle_beta   90.00
_cell.angle_gamma   90.00
#
_symmetry.space_group_name_H-M   'P 1'
#
loop_
_entity.id
_entity.type
_entity.pdbx_description
1 polymer ?
#
loop_
_entity_poly.entity_id
_entity_poly.type
_entity_poly.pdbx_seq_one_letter_code
_entity_poly.pdbx_strand_id
1 'polypeptide(L)' 'MKKLFNKLINDDSSNKIYIIGIDGLGGSGKSTLANSLKLQLQNFNYPSYILRIDDFIHPKCIRYDNSKKEWDCYYNIQ' A
#
# COMPACT_ATOMS: atom_id res chain seq x y z
N MET A 1 5.94 -14.12 4.57
CA MET A 1 5.38 -13.32 5.70
C MET A 1 6.30 -13.25 6.91
N LYS A 2 6.64 -14.37 7.57
CA LYS A 2 7.42 -14.41 8.83
C LYS A 2 8.74 -13.62 8.83
N LYS A 3 9.52 -13.70 7.73
CA LYS A 3 10.78 -12.94 7.57
C LYS A 3 10.57 -11.42 7.57
N LEU A 4 9.49 -10.93 6.94
CA LEU A 4 9.16 -9.51 6.88
C LEU A 4 8.75 -8.99 8.25
N PHE A 5 7.86 -9.73 8.93
CA PHE A 5 7.42 -9.40 10.29
C PHE A 5 8.59 -9.30 11.27
N ASN A 6 9.46 -10.33 11.29
CA ASN A 6 10.62 -10.33 12.18
C ASN A 6 11.57 -9.16 11.91
N LYS A 7 11.73 -8.75 10.64
CA LYS A 7 12.54 -7.58 10.31
C LYS A 7 11.95 -6.30 10.92
N LEU A 8 10.63 -6.12 10.83
CA LEU A 8 9.96 -4.93 11.39
C LEU A 8 10.05 -4.87 12.91
N ILE A 9 9.85 -6.00 13.59
CA ILE A 9 9.89 -6.06 15.07
C ILE A 9 11.32 -5.92 15.59
N ASN A 10 12.31 -6.55 14.95
CA ASN A 10 13.69 -6.53 15.44
C ASN A 10 14.36 -5.17 15.23
N ASP A 11 13.92 -4.39 14.23
CA ASP A 11 14.37 -3.02 14.01
C ASP A 11 13.61 -2.00 14.89
N ASP A 12 12.61 -2.44 15.67
CA ASP A 12 11.82 -1.61 16.60
C ASP A 12 12.59 -1.31 17.88
N SER A 13 13.54 -0.38 17.77
CA SER A 13 14.41 0.07 18.85
C SER A 13 13.97 1.39 19.49
N SER A 14 12.90 2.00 19.00
CA SER A 14 12.45 3.32 19.47
C SER A 14 11.00 3.52 19.07
N ASN A 15 10.08 3.77 20.02
CA ASN A 15 8.65 4.14 19.89
C ASN A 15 8.34 5.09 18.70
N LYS A 16 8.53 4.65 17.47
CA LYS A 16 8.46 5.43 16.24
C LYS A 16 7.40 4.82 15.35
N ILE A 17 6.80 5.67 14.54
CA ILE A 17 5.86 5.24 13.52
C ILE A 17 6.68 4.71 12.34
N TYR A 18 6.45 3.45 11.97
CA TYR A 18 7.03 2.84 10.78
C TYR A 18 6.09 3.04 9.58
N ILE A 19 6.62 3.60 8.50
CA ILE A 19 5.92 3.74 7.22
C ILE A 19 6.49 2.71 6.26
N ILE A 20 5.63 1.83 5.73
CA ILE A 20 6.01 0.76 4.82
C ILE A 20 5.35 0.99 3.47
N GLY A 21 6.18 1.25 2.45
CA GLY A 21 5.73 1.26 1.06
C GLY A 21 5.62 -0.15 0.50
N ILE A 22 4.47 -0.48 -0.09
CA ILE A 22 4.27 -1.75 -0.81
C ILE A 22 4.01 -1.40 -2.28
N ASP A 23 5.02 -1.63 -3.10
CA ASP A 23 4.96 -1.38 -4.55
C ASP A 23 4.81 -2.69 -5.35
N GLY A 24 4.22 -2.57 -6.54
CA GLY A 24 4.02 -3.67 -7.48
C GLY A 24 2.88 -3.39 -8.46
N LEU A 25 2.86 -4.12 -9.57
CA LEU A 25 1.86 -3.96 -10.62
C LEU A 25 0.43 -4.32 -10.17
N GLY A 26 -0.57 -3.96 -10.99
CA GLY A 26 -1.95 -4.43 -10.81
C GLY A 26 -2.00 -5.96 -10.72
N GLY A 27 -2.75 -6.49 -9.75
CA GLY A 27 -2.85 -7.94 -9.55
C GLY A 27 -1.64 -8.62 -8.89
N SER A 28 -0.58 -7.89 -8.52
CA SER A 28 0.62 -8.49 -7.90
C SER A 28 0.44 -8.99 -6.45
N GLY A 29 -0.74 -8.78 -5.85
CA GLY A 29 -1.04 -9.21 -4.48
C GLY A 29 -0.71 -8.20 -3.39
N LYS A 30 -0.43 -6.92 -3.71
CA LYS A 30 -0.14 -5.86 -2.72
C LYS A 30 -1.16 -5.78 -1.59
N SER A 31 -2.46 -5.73 -1.94
CA SER A 31 -3.54 -5.63 -0.96
C SER A 31 -3.60 -6.87 -0.06
N THR A 32 -3.37 -8.05 -0.62
CA THR A 32 -3.29 -9.31 0.14
C THR A 32 -2.11 -9.28 1.12
N LEU A 33 -0.93 -8.83 0.65
CA LEU A 33 0.27 -8.71 1.46
C LEU A 33 0.06 -7.71 2.61
N ALA A 34 -0.48 -6.53 2.31
CA ALA A 34 -0.76 -5.47 3.28
C ALA A 34 -1.74 -5.94 4.37
N ASN A 35 -2.84 -6.58 3.97
CA ASN A 35 -3.84 -7.11 4.90
C ASN A 35 -3.27 -8.24 5.77
N SER A 36 -2.49 -9.16 5.18
CA SER A 36 -1.86 -10.25 5.94
C SER A 36 -0.85 -9.71 6.96
N LEU A 37 -0.05 -8.70 6.58
CA LEU A 37 0.89 -8.05 7.48
C LEU A 37 0.17 -7.31 8.62
N LYS A 38 -0.89 -6.56 8.30
CA LYS A 38 -1.73 -5.87 9.30
C LYS A 38 -2.29 -6.87 10.32
N LEU A 39 -2.87 -7.97 9.86
CA LEU A 39 -3.42 -9.01 10.74
C LEU A 39 -2.33 -9.59 11.66
N GLN A 40 -1.13 -9.84 11.13
CA GLN A 40 -0.01 -10.30 11.95
C GLN A 40 0.40 -9.24 12.98
N LEU A 41 0.57 -7.98 12.60
CA LEU A 41 0.92 -6.90 13.54
C LEU A 41 -0.13 -6.75 14.65
N GLN A 42 -1.42 -6.79 14.30
CA GLN A 42 -2.53 -6.72 15.25
C GLN A 42 -2.52 -7.89 16.25
N ASN A 43 -2.22 -9.11 15.79
CA ASN A 43 -2.11 -10.28 16.68
C ASN A 43 -0.99 -10.16 17.73
N PHE A 44 -0.01 -9.28 17.49
CA PHE A 44 1.06 -8.96 18.43
C PHE A 44 0.85 -7.59 19.11
N ASN A 45 -0.36 -7.05 19.09
CA ASN A 45 -0.74 -5.75 19.67
C ASN A 45 0.01 -4.53 19.10
N TYR A 46 0.45 -4.58 17.84
CA TYR A 46 0.99 -3.40 17.14
C TYR A 46 -0.14 -2.66 16.41
N PRO A 47 -0.44 -1.39 16.79
CA PRO A 47 -1.38 -0.56 16.05
C PRO A 47 -0.90 -0.37 14.62
N SER A 48 -1.77 -0.65 13.66
CA SER A 48 -1.42 -0.59 12.24
C SER A 48 -2.60 -0.13 11.39
N TYR A 49 -2.29 0.68 10.39
CA TYR A 49 -3.25 1.24 9.45
C TYR A 49 -2.76 1.03 8.01
N ILE A 50 -3.69 0.84 7.07
CA ILE A 50 -3.38 0.69 5.64
C ILE A 50 -3.92 1.92 4.94
N LEU A 51 -3.04 2.61 4.23
CA LEU A 51 -3.38 3.66 3.27
C LEU A 51 -3.21 3.08 1.87
N ARG A 52 -4.28 3.04 1.08
CA ARG A 52 -4.20 2.65 -0.33
C ARG A 52 -4.17 3.92 -1.17
N ILE A 53 -3.17 4.06 -2.03
CA ILE A 53 -3.06 5.23 -2.92
C ILE A 53 -4.31 5.35 -3.81
N ASP A 54 -4.86 4.21 -4.25
CA ASP A 54 -6.09 4.14 -5.04
C ASP A 54 -7.33 4.78 -4.37
N ASP A 55 -7.32 4.98 -3.04
CA ASP A 55 -8.40 5.67 -2.33
C ASP A 55 -8.28 7.21 -2.43
N PHE A 56 -7.13 7.72 -2.87
CA PHE A 56 -6.82 9.15 -2.97
C PHE A 56 -6.71 9.66 -4.41
N ILE A 57 -6.86 8.78 -5.40
CA ILE A 57 -6.86 9.18 -6.81
C ILE A 57 -8.22 9.74 -7.23
N HIS A 58 -8.22 10.61 -8.23
CA HIS A 58 -9.39 11.16 -8.86
C HIS A 58 -10.34 10.07 -9.40
N PRO A 59 -11.66 10.34 -9.45
CA PRO A 59 -12.61 9.43 -10.07
C PRO A 59 -12.31 9.23 -11.56
N LYS A 60 -12.74 8.09 -12.10
CA LYS A 60 -12.45 7.67 -13.49
C LYS A 60 -12.82 8.72 -14.54
N CYS A 61 -13.93 9.45 -14.34
CA CYS A 61 -14.40 10.50 -15.25
C CYS A 61 -13.46 11.71 -15.35
N ILE A 62 -12.59 11.92 -14.37
CA ILE A 62 -11.55 12.97 -14.40
C ILE A 62 -10.26 12.40 -14.99
N ARG A 63 -9.92 11.15 -14.65
CA ARG A 63 -8.65 10.53 -15.06
C ARG A 63 -8.59 10.15 -16.52
N TYR A 64 -9.71 9.77 -17.13
CA TYR A 64 -9.72 9.23 -18.48
C TYR A 64 -10.41 10.15 -19.48
N ASP A 65 -9.67 10.46 -20.54
CA ASP A 65 -10.11 11.17 -21.72
C ASP A 65 -9.82 10.29 -22.95
N ASN A 66 -10.84 10.02 -23.76
CA ASN A 66 -10.74 9.17 -24.94
C ASN A 66 -9.86 9.78 -26.05
N SER A 67 -9.55 11.08 -25.98
CA SER A 67 -8.63 11.75 -26.89
C SER A 67 -7.15 11.50 -26.57
N LYS A 68 -6.85 10.94 -25.39
CA LYS A 68 -5.49 10.69 -24.90
C LYS A 68 -5.22 9.18 -24.77
N LYS A 69 -3.94 8.82 -24.75
CA LYS A 69 -3.52 7.43 -24.52
C LYS A 69 -3.82 7.05 -23.08
N GLU A 70 -4.28 5.82 -22.87
CA GLU A 70 -4.69 5.35 -21.54
C GLU A 70 -3.56 5.44 -20.49
N TRP A 71 -2.33 5.12 -20.88
CA TRP A 71 -1.18 5.23 -19.97
C TRP A 71 -0.88 6.68 -19.59
N ASP A 72 -1.08 7.63 -20.51
CA ASP A 72 -0.84 9.06 -20.26
C ASP A 72 -1.84 9.59 -19.24
N CYS A 73 -3.12 9.23 -19.42
CA CYS A 73 -4.19 9.44 -18.45
C CYS A 73 -3.87 8.82 -17.07
N TYR A 74 -3.41 7.57 -17.06
CA TYR A 74 -3.18 6.79 -15.83
C TYR A 74 -2.06 7.34 -14.94
N TYR A 75 -1.00 7.92 -15.52
CA TYR A 75 0.16 8.40 -14.76
C TYR A 75 0.12 9.90 -14.45
N ASN A 76 -0.51 10.71 -15.30
CA ASN A 76 -0.46 12.17 -15.16
C ASN A 76 -1.68 12.76 -14.43
N ILE A 77 -2.75 11.97 -14.27
CA ILE A 77 -3.96 12.34 -13.55
C ILE A 77 -4.25 11.21 -12.56
N GLN A 78 -3.48 11.16 -11.47
CA GLN A 78 -3.77 10.32 -10.31
C GLN A 78 -4.55 11.15 -9.32
#